data_AF-A0A832Q6V3-F1
#
_entry.id   AF-A0A832Q6V3-F1
#
_cell.length_a   1.000
_cell.length_b   1.000
_cell.length_c   1.000
_cell.angle_alpha   90.00
_cell.angle_beta   90.00
_cell.angle_gamma   90.00
#
_symmetry.space_group_name_H-M   'P 1'
#
loop_
_entity.id
_entity.type
_entity.pdbx_description
1 polymer ?
#
loop_
_entity_poly.entity_id
_entity_poly.type
_entity_poly.pdbx_seq_one_letter_code
_entity_poly.pdbx_strand_id
1 'polypeptide(L)'
;ARFNFRNPHAIVELLVTGEDGEIVRWTCETSAPSALRRRGWNQQSLEAGEIVTLEGVPSIDGSKLMRILSVTKADGTQVGVSGRMDD
;
A
#
# COMPACT_ATOMS: atom_id res chain seq x y z
N ALA A 1 -29.53 -11.77 -12.95
CA ALA A 1 -28.32 -12.26 -12.25
C ALA A 1 -27.65 -11.08 -11.55
N ARG A 2 -27.07 -11.27 -10.36
CA ARG A 2 -26.30 -10.22 -9.66
C ARG A 2 -24.88 -10.72 -9.45
N PHE A 3 -23.94 -10.12 -10.19
CA PHE A 3 -22.51 -10.34 -10.01
C PHE A 3 -22.02 -9.36 -8.95
N ASN A 4 -21.45 -9.87 -7.86
CA ASN A 4 -20.89 -9.05 -6.78
C ASN A 4 -19.42 -9.42 -6.57
N PHE A 5 -18.55 -8.65 -7.21
CA PHE A 5 -17.12 -8.69 -6.97
C PHE A 5 -16.80 -7.65 -5.91
N ARG A 6 -16.73 -8.07 -4.63
CA ARG A 6 -16.44 -7.15 -3.52
C ARG A 6 -14.97 -7.20 -3.13
N ASN A 7 -14.41 -5.99 -3.03
CA ASN A 7 -13.11 -5.60 -2.53
C ASN A 7 -12.05 -6.71 -2.40
N PRO A 8 -11.43 -7.17 -3.50
CA PRO A 8 -10.17 -7.85 -3.39
C PRO A 8 -9.08 -6.79 -3.51
N HIS A 9 -8.99 -5.81 -2.61
CA HIS A 9 -7.76 -5.02 -2.43
C HIS A 9 -6.95 -5.68 -1.33
N ALA A 10 -5.63 -5.79 -1.52
CA ALA A 10 -4.77 -6.06 -0.38
C ALA A 10 -4.64 -4.78 0.44
N ILE A 11 -4.44 -4.96 1.74
CA ILE A 11 -4.30 -3.87 2.70
C ILE A 11 -2.90 -3.93 3.29
N VAL A 12 -2.25 -2.78 3.37
CA VAL A 12 -1.01 -2.58 4.12
C VAL A 12 -1.34 -1.63 5.27
N GLU A 13 -1.07 -2.05 6.49
CA GLU A 13 -1.23 -1.19 7.66
C GLU A 13 0.13 -0.65 8.05
N LEU A 14 0.26 0.68 8.08
CA LEU A 14 1.51 1.36 8.38
C LEU A 14 1.39 2.13 9.70
N LEU A 15 2.33 1.92 10.60
CA LEU A 15 2.51 2.75 11.78
C LEU A 15 3.51 3.85 11.44
N VAL A 16 3.07 5.10 11.51
CA VAL A 16 3.89 6.29 11.23
C VAL A 16 4.08 7.03 12.54
N THR A 17 5.33 7.28 12.93
CA THR A 17 5.64 8.15 14.08
C THR A 17 5.64 9.59 13.58
N GLY A 18 4.75 10.42 14.13
CA GLY A 18 4.65 11.84 13.85
C GLY A 18 5.81 12.63 14.45
N GLU A 19 5.92 13.91 14.07
CA GLU A 19 6.95 14.82 14.58
C GLU A 19 6.86 15.06 16.09
N ASP A 20 5.67 14.92 16.66
CA ASP A 20 5.35 14.98 18.09
C ASP A 20 5.63 13.67 18.84
N GLY A 21 6.05 12.61 18.12
CA GLY A 21 6.24 11.27 18.67
C GLY A 21 4.97 10.43 18.77
N GLU A 22 3.80 10.93 18.34
CA GLU A 22 2.58 10.15 18.31
C GLU A 22 2.62 9.09 17.20
N ILE A 23 2.11 7.89 17.49
CA ILE A 23 2.01 6.82 16.50
C ILE A 23 0.63 6.88 15.84
N VAL A 24 0.62 7.12 14.54
CA VAL A 24 -0.58 7.14 13.71
C VAL A 24 -0.64 5.88 12.85
N ARG A 25 -1.78 5.17 12.90
CA ARG A 25 -2.05 4.05 12.00
C ARG A 25 -2.65 4.56 10.69
N TRP A 26 -2.04 4.15 9.58
CA TRP A 26 -2.58 4.30 8.24
C TRP A 26 -3.07 2.95 7.71
N THR A 27 -4.20 2.95 7.03
CA THR A 27 -4.70 1.80 6.26
C THR A 27 -4.56 2.12 4.79
N CYS A 28 -3.67 1.40 4.12
CA CYS A 28 -3.27 1.70 2.75
C CYS A 28 -3.77 0.59 1.82
N GLU A 29 -4.59 0.94 0.84
CA GLU A 29 -5.17 0.01 -0.11
C GLU A 29 -4.30 -0.13 -1.37
N THR A 30 -4.17 -1.36 -1.86
CA THR A 30 -3.46 -1.67 -3.10
C THR A 30 -4.42 -1.89 -4.28
N SER A 31 -3.88 -2.15 -5.47
CA SER A 31 -4.65 -2.84 -6.53
C SER A 31 -5.00 -4.28 -6.13
N ALA A 32 -5.85 -4.95 -6.92
CA ALA A 32 -6.26 -6.31 -6.57
C ALA A 32 -5.11 -7.33 -6.56
N PRO A 33 -5.14 -8.38 -5.70
CA PRO A 33 -4.08 -9.38 -5.60
C PRO A 33 -3.65 -9.98 -6.95
N SER A 34 -4.58 -10.18 -7.88
CA SER A 34 -4.26 -10.67 -9.23
C SER A 34 -3.43 -9.67 -10.04
N ALA A 35 -3.70 -8.36 -9.92
CA ALA A 35 -2.92 -7.31 -10.55
C ALA A 35 -1.55 -7.14 -9.86
N LEU A 36 -1.52 -7.23 -8.53
CA LEU A 36 -0.29 -7.20 -7.75
C LEU A 36 0.67 -8.33 -8.15
N ARG A 37 0.18 -9.57 -8.25
CA ARG A 37 0.98 -10.71 -8.71
C ARG A 37 1.58 -10.49 -10.09
N ARG A 38 0.82 -9.90 -11.03
CA ARG A 38 1.36 -9.54 -12.36
C ARG A 38 2.44 -8.45 -12.30
N ARG A 39 2.41 -7.61 -11.27
CA ARG A 39 3.42 -6.59 -10.99
C ARG A 39 4.56 -7.11 -10.10
N GLY A 40 4.69 -8.42 -9.92
CA GLY A 40 5.79 -9.03 -9.15
C GLY A 40 5.62 -9.01 -7.64
N TRP A 41 4.46 -8.59 -7.12
CA TRP A 41 4.16 -8.72 -5.69
C TRP A 41 3.82 -10.16 -5.33
N ASN A 42 4.20 -10.56 -4.13
CA ASN A 42 3.89 -11.86 -3.54
C ASN A 42 3.70 -11.70 -2.01
N GLN A 43 3.45 -12.81 -1.32
CA GLN A 43 3.15 -12.78 0.12
C GLN A 43 4.35 -12.35 0.99
N GLN A 44 5.57 -12.47 0.47
CA GLN A 44 6.84 -12.08 1.11
C GLN A 44 7.31 -10.69 0.65
N SER A 45 6.51 -9.99 -0.17
CA SER A 45 6.85 -8.65 -0.65
C SER A 45 7.00 -7.64 0.48
N LEU A 46 6.21 -7.81 1.54
CA LEU A 46 6.24 -7.01 2.76
C LEU A 46 6.07 -7.93 3.97
N GLU A 47 6.93 -7.73 4.96
CA GLU A 47 6.86 -8.43 6.25
C GLU A 47 6.59 -7.44 7.39
N ALA A 48 5.95 -7.93 8.45
CA ALA A 48 5.68 -7.10 9.62
C ALA A 48 7.00 -6.66 10.28
N GLY A 49 7.12 -5.37 10.57
CA GLY A 49 8.32 -4.78 11.16
C GLY A 49 9.33 -4.25 10.13
N GLU A 50 9.12 -4.47 8.82
CA GLU A 50 9.92 -3.80 7.80
C GLU A 50 9.67 -2.28 7.81
N ILE A 51 10.76 -1.52 7.66
CA ILE A 51 10.69 -0.07 7.44
C ILE A 51 10.54 0.16 5.94
N VAL A 52 9.47 0.87 5.57
CA VAL A 52 9.14 1.15 4.18
C VAL A 52 8.67 2.60 4.02
N THR A 53 8.89 3.13 2.82
CA THR A 53 8.30 4.38 2.35
C THR A 53 7.16 4.05 1.38
N LEU A 54 5.96 4.59 1.64
CA LEU A 54 4.81 4.47 0.75
C LEU A 54 4.56 5.82 0.07
N GLU A 55 4.34 5.79 -1.24
CA GLU A 55 3.78 6.92 -1.98
C GLU A 55 2.37 6.57 -2.43
N GLY A 56 1.45 7.53 -2.32
CA GLY A 56 0.04 7.25 -2.58
C GLY A 56 -0.85 8.48 -2.65
N VAL A 57 -2.13 8.22 -2.89
CA VAL A 57 -3.21 9.22 -2.90
C VAL A 57 -3.99 9.07 -1.60
N PRO A 58 -3.89 10.00 -0.64
CA PRO A 58 -4.64 9.93 0.62
C PRO A 58 -6.13 10.19 0.39
N SER A 59 -6.96 9.73 1.32
CA SER A 59 -8.38 10.06 1.32
C SER A 59 -8.59 11.56 1.53
N ILE A 60 -9.60 12.10 0.85
CA ILE A 60 -9.94 13.53 0.85
C ILE A 60 -10.65 13.92 2.16
N ASP A 61 -11.29 12.98 2.83
CA ASP A 61 -12.05 13.20 4.08
C ASP A 61 -11.17 13.36 5.33
N GLY A 62 -9.85 13.33 5.18
CA GLY A 62 -8.89 13.47 6.28
C GLY A 62 -8.66 12.19 7.09
N SER A 63 -9.35 11.09 6.77
CA SER A 63 -9.04 9.78 7.34
C SER A 63 -7.63 9.33 6.97
N LYS A 64 -7.03 8.46 7.79
CA LYS A 64 -5.70 7.87 7.55
C LYS A 64 -5.79 6.69 6.58
N LEU A 65 -6.54 6.90 5.50
CA LEU A 65 -6.70 5.97 4.39
C LEU A 65 -5.92 6.49 3.19
N MET A 66 -5.29 5.59 2.43
CA MET A 66 -4.53 5.98 1.24
C MET A 66 -4.55 4.86 0.20
N ARG A 67 -4.58 5.22 -1.08
CA ARG A 67 -4.28 4.29 -2.18
C ARG A 67 -2.78 4.28 -2.47
N ILE A 68 -2.15 3.11 -2.46
CA ILE A 68 -0.72 2.95 -2.74
C ILE A 68 -0.44 3.06 -4.25
N LEU A 69 0.57 3.87 -4.59
CA LEU A 69 1.17 3.95 -5.93
C LEU A 69 2.52 3.24 -5.99
N SER A 70 3.36 3.40 -4.97
CA SER A 70 4.68 2.76 -4.90
C SER A 70 5.03 2.41 -3.44
N VAL A 71 5.88 1.39 -3.28
CA VAL A 71 6.45 1.00 -1.98
C VAL A 71 7.95 0.76 -2.16
N THR A 72 8.74 1.38 -1.30
CA THR A 72 10.20 1.26 -1.30
C THR A 72 10.65 0.81 0.07
N LYS A 73 11.44 -0.27 0.13
CA LYS A 73 12.04 -0.77 1.37
C LYS A 73 13.17 0.15 1.83
N ALA A 74 13.57 0.03 3.09
CA ALA A 74 14.64 0.84 3.67
C ALA A 74 15.99 0.72 2.95
N ASP A 75 16.24 -0.40 2.26
CA ASP A 75 17.45 -0.62 1.44
C ASP A 75 17.35 0.01 0.03
N GLY A 76 16.25 0.67 -0.30
CA GLY A 76 15.96 1.25 -1.61
C GLY A 76 15.30 0.29 -2.60
N THR A 77 15.09 -0.97 -2.24
CA THR A 77 14.43 -1.96 -3.10
C THR A 77 12.95 -1.60 -3.30
N GLN A 78 12.53 -1.50 -4.56
CA GLN A 78 11.11 -1.29 -4.89
C GLN A 78 10.32 -2.61 -4.78
N VAL A 79 9.16 -2.56 -4.14
CA VAL A 79 8.27 -3.72 -4.03
C VAL A 79 7.44 -3.85 -5.30
N GLY A 80 7.83 -4.82 -6.13
CA GLY A 80 7.24 -5.04 -7.44
C GLY A 80 7.36 -3.82 -8.36
N VAL A 81 6.69 -3.87 -9.51
CA VAL A 81 6.60 -2.73 -10.43
C VAL A 81 5.63 -1.72 -9.84
N SER A 82 6.07 -0.45 -9.77
CA SER A 82 5.22 0.63 -9.26
C SER A 82 3.89 0.70 -10.03
N GLY A 83 2.83 1.09 -9.33
CA GLY A 83 1.55 1.44 -9.95
C GLY A 83 1.59 2.75 -10.72
N ARG A 84 2.70 3.49 -10.62
CA ARG A 84 3.03 4.68 -11.39
C ARG A 84 3.65 4.27 -12.74
N MET A 85 2.96 3.40 -13.47
CA MET A 85 3.18 3.35 -14.92
C MET A 85 2.41 4.53 -15.48
N ASP A 86 3.12 5.39 -16.19
CA ASP A 86 2.59 6.60 -16.83
C ASP A 86 1.28 6.27 -17.57
N ASP A 87 0.16 6.82 -17.06
CA ASP A 87 -1.10 6.92 -17.80
C ASP A 87 -0.96 7.95 -18.92
#